data_AF-A0A1M6EIQ4-F1
#
_entry.id   AF-A0A1M6EIQ4-F1
#
_cell.length_a   1.000
_cell.length_b   1.000
_cell.length_c   1.000
_cell.angle_alpha   90.00
_cell.angle_beta   90.00
_cell.angle_gamma   90.00
#
_symmetry.space_group_name_H-M   'P 1'
#
loop_
_entity.id
_entity.type
_entity.pdbx_description
1 polymer ?
#
loop_
_entity_poly.entity_id
_entity_poly.type
_entity_poly.pdbx_seq_one_letter_code
_entity_poly.pdbx_strand_id
1 'polypeptide(L)' 'MDIQLTTQILKEKDVFIAYAPEIDIASCGRNPDEAAKNL' A
#
# COMPACT_ATOMS: atom_id res chain seq x y z
N MET A 1 -4.20 -18.96 5.91
CA MET A 1 -3.22 -18.23 6.75
C MET A 1 -3.67 -16.78 6.72
N ASP A 2 -3.94 -16.19 7.87
CA ASP A 2 -4.42 -14.81 7.99
C ASP A 2 -3.30 -14.01 8.65
N ILE A 3 -2.84 -12.95 8.00
CA ILE A 3 -1.74 -12.11 8.48
C ILE A 3 -2.25 -10.68 8.47
N GLN A 4 -2.24 -10.05 9.63
CA GLN A 4 -2.55 -8.64 9.78
C GLN A 4 -1.25 -7.84 9.68
N LEU A 5 -1.21 -6.92 8.73
CA LEU A 5 -0.05 -6.07 8.47
C LEU A 5 -0.47 -4.60 8.60
N THR A 6 0.47 -3.75 8.98
CA THR A 6 0.27 -2.31 8.97
C THR A 6 0.45 -1.80 7.55
N THR A 7 -0.61 -1.25 6.96
CA THR A 7 -0.51 -0.59 5.65
C THR A 7 -0.37 0.92 5.82
N GLN A 8 0.71 1.48 5.28
CA GLN A 8 0.92 2.92 5.17
C GLN A 8 0.54 3.38 3.77
N ILE A 9 -0.31 4.40 3.67
CA ILE A 9 -0.64 5.04 2.39
C ILE A 9 0.18 6.32 2.26
N LEU A 10 1.02 6.36 1.23
CA LEU A 10 1.87 7.48 0.88
C LEU A 10 1.37 8.08 -0.44
N LYS A 11 1.36 9.41 -0.56
CA LYS A 11 1.05 10.10 -1.82
C LYS A 11 2.31 10.71 -2.39
N GLU A 12 2.76 10.23 -3.54
CA GLU A 12 3.84 10.83 -4.30
C GLU A 12 3.29 11.44 -5.59
N LYS A 13 3.26 12.77 -5.66
CA LYS A 13 2.74 13.52 -6.80
C LYS A 13 1.30 13.07 -7.16
N ASP A 14 1.15 12.33 -8.25
CA ASP A 14 -0.12 11.84 -8.80
C ASP A 14 -0.35 10.34 -8.56
N VAL A 15 0.52 9.67 -7.80
CA VAL A 15 0.40 8.23 -7.47
C VAL A 15 0.26 8.03 -5.96
N PHE A 16 -0.50 7.01 -5.59
CA PHE A 16 -0.60 6.51 -4.23
C PHE A 16 0.20 5.22 -4.11
N ILE A 17 0.93 5.08 -3.01
CA ILE A 17 1.75 3.93 -2.68
C ILE A 17 1.19 3.35 -1.38
N ALA A 18 0.87 2.06 -1.38
CA ALA A 18 0.59 1.31 -0.17
C ALA A 18 1.85 0.53 0.20
N TYR A 19 2.29 0.63 1.45
CA TYR A 19 3.52 0.01 1.93
C TYR A 19 3.25 -0.79 3.21
N ALA A 20 3.69 -2.04 3.25
CA ALA A 20 3.68 -2.92 4.42
C ALA A 20 5.12 -3.10 4.94
N PRO A 21 5.56 -2.32 5.94
CA PRO A 21 6.93 -2.35 6.43
C PRO A 21 7.37 -3.70 7.00
N GLU A 22 6.44 -4.47 7.56
CA GLU A 22 6.73 -5.73 8.24
C GLU A 22 7.25 -6.82 7.29
N ILE A 23 6.90 -6.71 6.00
CA ILE A 23 7.30 -7.68 4.97
C ILE A 23 8.04 -7.03 3.79
N ASP A 24 8.32 -5.73 3.88
CA ASP A 24 9.02 -4.94 2.86
C ASP A 24 8.36 -5.06 1.47
N ILE A 25 7.02 -4.95 1.44
CA ILE A 25 6.24 -4.96 0.19
C ILE A 25 5.55 -3.62 0.01
N ALA A 26 5.59 -3.12 -1.23
CA ALA A 26 4.85 -1.95 -1.66
C ALA A 26 4.04 -2.23 -2.92
N SER A 27 2.92 -1.55 -3.06
CA SER A 27 2.11 -1.52 -4.27
C SER A 27 1.69 -0.08 -4.58
N CYS A 28 1.24 0.16 -5.81
CA CYS A 28 0.85 1.50 -6.26
C CYS A 28 -0.56 1.52 -6.87
N GLY A 29 -1.16 2.71 -6.91
CA GLY A 29 -2.49 2.94 -7.47
C GLY A 29 -2.74 4.41 -7.75
N ARG A 30 -3.81 4.71 -8.50
CA ARG A 30 -4.23 6.10 -8.82
C ARG A 30 -5.01 6.74 -7.69
N ASN A 31 -5.46 5.95 -6.73
CA ASN A 31 -6.16 6.36 -5.52
C ASN A 31 -5.76 5.45 -4.34
N PRO A 32 -6.01 5.85 -3.08
CA PRO A 32 -5.66 5.08 -1.88
C PRO A 32 -6.22 3.66 -1.87
N ASP A 33 -7.48 3.49 -2.28
CA ASP A 33 -8.17 2.20 -2.23
C ASP A 33 -7.58 1.20 -3.24
N GLU A 34 -7.23 1.68 -4.44
CA GLU A 34 -6.55 0.90 -5.47
C GLU A 34 -5.16 0.47 -5.00
N ALA A 35 -4.38 1.39 -4.41
CA ALA A 35 -3.08 1.06 -3.85
C ALA A 35 -3.22 0.01 -2.73
N ALA A 36 -4.14 0.20 -1.79
CA ALA A 36 -4.37 -0.75 -0.69
C ALA A 36 -4.82 -2.13 -1.17
N LYS A 37 -5.67 -2.21 -2.19
CA LYS A 37 -6.15 -3.48 -2.77
C LYS A 37 -5.06 -4.24 -3.54
N ASN A 38 -4.09 -3.52 -4.09
CA ASN A 38 -2.97 -4.11 -4.82
C ASN A 38 -1.86 -4.63 -3.90
N LEU A 39 -1.88 -4.21 -2.62
CA LEU A 39 -0.97 -4.70 -1.59
C LEU A 39 -1.44 -6.05 -1.04
#